data_AF-A0A0E2D8A5-F1
#
_entry.id   AF-A0A0E2D8A5-F1
#
_cell.length_a   1.000
_cell.length_b   1.000
_cell.length_c   1.000
_cell.angle_alpha   90.00
_cell.angle_beta   90.00
_cell.angle_gamma   90.00
#
_symmetry.space_group_name_H-M   'P 1'
#
loop_
_entity.id
_entity.type
_entity.pdbx_description
1 polymer ?
#
loop_
_entity_poly.entity_id
_entity_poly.type
_entity_poly.pdbx_seq_one_letter_code
_entity_poly.pdbx_strand_id
1 'polypeptide(L)'
;MIFLEEMIRSIRCYTAHSAFLLALACATCIWVTLPLSLLSESTETQIREKIWQEIYNQDFHSSKKLVQLELAKSGKNETISLLSFLEISLNGLQRHKQANDIRKKILSIWEAKYKKTFVEENYPINLSTWTRMIIVKSDTMLVGAEYFIPYPINSNKDGFYYHKFTLYNRFSKKPTRFFKLEKSSTTNQEYCLYEINSDGESKQIKNYGDTLPEMKDEMSFLMGFLSI
;
A
#
# COMPACT_ATOMS: atom_id res chain seq x y z
N MET A 1 -59.36 -41.64 -21.07
CA MET A 1 -58.94 -40.44 -20.31
C MET A 1 -57.67 -40.67 -19.49
N ILE A 2 -57.54 -41.80 -18.78
CA ILE A 2 -56.40 -42.12 -17.90
C ILE A 2 -55.03 -42.16 -18.63
N PHE A 3 -54.97 -42.74 -19.84
CA PHE A 3 -53.72 -42.92 -20.59
C PHE A 3 -53.06 -41.61 -21.06
N LEU A 4 -53.86 -40.58 -21.35
CA LEU A 4 -53.35 -39.28 -21.80
C LEU A 4 -52.71 -38.51 -20.63
N GLU A 5 -53.27 -38.66 -19.44
CA GLU A 5 -52.82 -38.00 -18.21
C GLU A 5 -51.48 -38.58 -17.73
N GLU A 6 -51.31 -39.90 -17.81
CA GLU A 6 -50.04 -40.57 -17.51
C GLU A 6 -48.93 -40.20 -18.51
N MET A 7 -49.27 -40.09 -19.81
CA MET A 7 -48.32 -39.68 -20.85
C MET A 7 -47.85 -38.23 -20.66
N ILE A 8 -48.77 -37.31 -20.35
CA ILE A 8 -48.44 -35.90 -20.06
C ILE A 8 -47.56 -35.79 -18.80
N ARG A 9 -47.84 -36.59 -17.77
CA ARG A 9 -47.04 -36.63 -16.53
C ARG A 9 -45.63 -37.19 -16.77
N SER A 10 -45.48 -38.22 -17.61
CA SER A 10 -44.18 -38.77 -18.00
C SER A 10 -43.33 -37.76 -18.79
N ILE A 11 -43.94 -37.06 -19.75
CA ILE A 11 -43.27 -36.01 -20.54
C ILE A 11 -42.80 -34.87 -19.65
N ARG A 12 -43.62 -34.42 -18.68
CA ARG A 12 -43.23 -33.38 -17.71
C ARG A 12 -42.08 -33.80 -16.81
N CYS A 13 -42.03 -35.06 -16.39
CA CYS A 13 -40.93 -35.56 -15.57
C CYS A 13 -39.62 -35.63 -16.38
N TYR A 14 -39.70 -36.02 -17.65
CA TYR A 14 -38.54 -36.09 -18.54
C TYR A 14 -37.99 -34.71 -18.90
N THR A 15 -38.85 -33.72 -19.16
CA THR A 15 -38.43 -32.33 -19.44
C THR A 15 -37.84 -31.64 -18.21
N ALA A 16 -38.35 -31.94 -17.01
CA ALA A 16 -37.76 -31.43 -15.77
C ALA A 16 -36.37 -32.05 -15.50
N HIS A 17 -36.20 -33.35 -15.77
CA HIS A 17 -34.90 -34.02 -15.63
C HIS A 17 -33.89 -33.53 -16.68
N SER A 18 -34.30 -33.35 -17.94
CA SER A 18 -33.40 -32.85 -18.98
C SER A 18 -33.00 -31.39 -18.73
N ALA A 19 -33.92 -30.55 -18.26
CA ALA A 19 -33.61 -29.17 -17.86
C ALA A 19 -32.64 -29.12 -16.67
N PHE A 20 -32.80 -30.01 -15.69
CA PHE A 20 -31.87 -30.11 -14.55
C PHE A 20 -30.46 -30.53 -14.99
N LEU A 21 -30.35 -31.53 -15.87
CA LEU A 21 -29.06 -31.99 -16.40
C LEU A 21 -28.38 -30.92 -17.27
N LEU A 22 -29.15 -30.18 -18.07
CA LEU A 22 -28.64 -29.04 -18.84
C LEU A 22 -28.16 -27.90 -17.95
N ALA A 23 -28.90 -27.58 -16.88
CA ALA A 23 -28.48 -26.57 -15.90
C ALA A 23 -27.18 -26.98 -15.19
N LEU A 24 -27.04 -28.27 -14.85
CA LEU A 24 -25.83 -28.82 -14.25
C LEU A 24 -24.63 -28.73 -15.22
N ALA A 25 -24.84 -29.11 -16.49
CA ALA A 25 -23.81 -29.02 -17.53
C ALA A 25 -23.38 -27.56 -17.78
N CYS A 26 -24.33 -26.62 -17.88
CA CYS A 26 -24.05 -25.20 -18.01
C CYS A 26 -23.29 -24.65 -16.79
N ALA A 27 -23.68 -25.01 -15.57
CA ALA A 27 -22.98 -24.61 -14.36
C ALA A 27 -21.53 -25.13 -14.35
N THR A 28 -21.30 -26.38 -14.74
CA THR A 28 -19.94 -26.94 -14.83
C THR A 28 -19.11 -26.28 -15.93
N CYS A 29 -19.70 -25.93 -17.07
CA CYS A 29 -19.00 -25.22 -18.15
C CYS A 29 -18.60 -23.80 -17.74
N ILE A 30 -19.44 -23.09 -16.96
CA ILE A 30 -19.11 -21.76 -16.43
C ILE A 30 -17.93 -21.84 -15.46
N TRP A 31 -17.85 -22.87 -14.62
CA TRP A 31 -16.71 -23.09 -13.72
C TRP A 31 -15.40 -23.42 -14.44
N VAL A 32 -15.46 -24.13 -15.56
CA VAL A 32 -14.27 -24.51 -16.36
C VAL A 32 -13.80 -23.36 -17.26
N THR A 33 -14.68 -22.45 -17.64
CA THR A 33 -14.36 -21.31 -18.54
C THR A 33 -14.10 -19.99 -17.82
N LEU A 34 -14.34 -19.91 -16.50
CA LEU A 34 -13.98 -18.74 -15.73
C LEU A 34 -12.45 -18.60 -15.70
N PRO A 35 -11.87 -17.50 -16.21
CA PRO A 35 -10.43 -17.32 -16.18
C PRO A 35 -9.93 -17.32 -14.74
N LEU A 36 -9.03 -18.24 -14.41
CA LEU A 36 -8.39 -18.32 -13.08
C LEU A 36 -7.76 -16.97 -12.66
N SER A 37 -7.35 -16.16 -13.63
CA SER A 37 -6.82 -14.81 -13.44
C SER A 37 -7.80 -13.86 -12.75
N LEU A 38 -9.10 -13.92 -13.08
CA LEU A 38 -10.14 -13.06 -12.47
C LEU A 38 -10.41 -13.44 -11.00
N LEU A 39 -10.29 -14.72 -10.66
CA LEU A 39 -10.37 -15.21 -9.27
C LEU A 39 -9.09 -14.87 -8.48
N SER A 40 -7.93 -14.91 -9.12
CA SER A 40 -6.63 -14.59 -8.51
C SER A 40 -6.52 -13.12 -8.14
N GLU A 41 -6.90 -12.22 -9.04
CA GLU A 41 -6.77 -10.77 -8.86
C GLU A 41 -7.71 -10.22 -7.77
N SER A 42 -8.92 -10.79 -7.69
CA SER A 42 -9.87 -10.48 -6.60
C SER A 42 -9.38 -10.99 -5.24
N THR A 43 -8.71 -12.15 -5.20
CA THR A 43 -8.16 -12.72 -3.97
C THR A 43 -6.95 -11.92 -3.45
N GLU A 44 -6.02 -11.53 -4.32
CA GLU A 44 -4.86 -10.71 -3.93
C GLU A 44 -5.28 -9.35 -3.37
N THR A 45 -6.25 -8.71 -4.02
CA THR A 45 -6.77 -7.40 -3.59
C THR A 45 -7.45 -7.49 -2.22
N GLN A 46 -8.25 -8.54 -1.99
CA GLN A 46 -8.89 -8.79 -0.69
C GLN A 46 -7.87 -9.04 0.42
N ILE A 47 -6.80 -9.79 0.14
CA ILE A 47 -5.74 -10.07 1.12
C ILE A 47 -5.00 -8.78 1.50
N ARG A 48 -4.68 -7.92 0.52
CA ARG A 48 -4.04 -6.63 0.80
C ARG A 48 -4.93 -5.71 1.62
N GLU A 49 -6.22 -5.66 1.31
CA GLU A 49 -7.17 -4.90 2.13
C GLU A 49 -7.21 -5.45 3.56
N LYS A 50 -7.23 -6.77 3.73
CA LYS A 50 -7.19 -7.39 5.06
C LYS A 50 -5.92 -7.01 5.83
N ILE A 51 -4.75 -7.10 5.20
CA ILE A 51 -3.47 -6.69 5.80
C ILE A 51 -3.54 -5.21 6.23
N TRP A 52 -4.08 -4.36 5.37
CA TRP A 52 -4.25 -2.94 5.66
C TRP A 52 -5.19 -2.69 6.84
N GLN A 53 -6.29 -3.43 6.93
CA GLN A 53 -7.21 -3.34 8.07
C GLN A 53 -6.53 -3.72 9.38
N GLU A 54 -5.70 -4.76 9.41
CA GLU A 54 -4.93 -5.12 10.60
C GLU A 54 -3.94 -4.00 11.00
N ILE A 55 -3.24 -3.40 10.03
CA ILE A 55 -2.36 -2.24 10.27
C ILE A 55 -3.16 -1.05 10.82
N TYR A 56 -4.33 -0.77 10.24
CA TYR A 56 -5.22 0.31 10.66
C TYR A 56 -5.77 0.10 12.08
N ASN A 57 -5.97 -1.15 12.47
CA ASN A 57 -6.36 -1.55 13.82
C ASN A 57 -5.16 -1.61 14.79
N GLN A 58 -3.95 -1.30 14.34
CA GLN A 58 -2.69 -1.42 15.08
C GLN A 58 -2.36 -2.85 15.52
N ASP A 59 -2.99 -3.87 14.92
CA ASP A 59 -2.61 -5.27 15.09
C ASP A 59 -1.42 -5.61 14.18
N PHE A 60 -0.25 -5.13 14.59
CA PHE A 60 0.99 -5.34 13.85
C PHE A 60 1.47 -6.81 13.89
N HIS A 61 1.01 -7.60 14.86
CA HIS A 61 1.30 -9.04 14.93
C HIS A 61 0.54 -9.82 13.87
N SER A 62 -0.77 -9.60 13.76
CA SER A 62 -1.62 -10.26 12.77
C SER A 62 -1.27 -9.82 11.34
N SER A 63 -1.07 -8.52 11.10
CA SER A 63 -0.63 -8.02 9.79
C SER A 63 0.69 -8.65 9.36
N LYS A 64 1.71 -8.69 10.24
CA LYS A 64 2.99 -9.35 9.93
C LYS A 64 2.80 -10.81 9.52
N LYS A 65 2.00 -11.57 10.27
CA LYS A 65 1.73 -12.99 9.99
C LYS A 65 1.05 -13.17 8.64
N LEU A 66 0.05 -12.35 8.32
CA LEU A 66 -0.64 -12.39 7.03
C LEU A 66 0.31 -12.10 5.86
N VAL A 67 1.14 -11.07 6.00
CA VAL A 67 2.12 -10.70 4.96
C VAL A 67 3.14 -11.83 4.74
N GLN A 68 3.63 -12.45 5.80
CA GLN A 68 4.59 -13.56 5.70
C GLN A 68 3.98 -14.80 5.03
N LEU A 69 2.72 -15.12 5.33
CA LEU A 69 1.99 -16.20 4.64
C LEU A 69 1.85 -15.91 3.15
N GLU A 70 1.56 -14.66 2.80
CA GLU A 70 1.38 -14.28 1.39
C GLU A 70 2.72 -14.26 0.63
N LEU A 71 3.79 -13.76 1.25
CA LEU A 71 5.14 -13.86 0.69
C LEU A 71 5.56 -15.33 0.46
N ALA A 72 5.24 -16.23 1.40
CA ALA A 72 5.54 -17.65 1.26
C ALA A 72 4.78 -18.30 0.08
N LYS A 73 3.53 -17.92 -0.16
CA LYS A 73 2.73 -18.40 -1.31
C LYS A 73 3.23 -17.83 -2.63
N SER A 74 3.65 -16.56 -2.63
CA SER A 74 4.15 -15.86 -3.82
C SER A 74 5.51 -16.40 -4.31
N GLY A 75 6.18 -17.23 -3.51
CA GLY A 75 7.44 -17.86 -3.87
C GLY A 75 8.55 -16.84 -4.12
N LYS A 76 9.11 -16.82 -5.35
CA LYS A 76 10.20 -15.90 -5.75
C LYS A 76 9.70 -14.52 -6.22
N ASN A 77 8.40 -14.32 -6.37
CA ASN A 77 7.82 -13.06 -6.85
C ASN A 77 7.53 -12.10 -5.70
N GLU A 78 8.54 -11.84 -4.87
CA GLU A 78 8.40 -10.83 -3.82
C GLU A 78 8.08 -9.48 -4.44
N THR A 79 6.87 -9.01 -4.19
CA THR A 79 6.42 -7.71 -4.67
C THR A 79 6.81 -6.64 -3.66
N ILE A 80 7.26 -5.48 -4.15
CA ILE A 80 7.58 -4.31 -3.31
C ILE A 80 6.40 -3.99 -2.38
N SER A 81 5.15 -4.12 -2.85
CA SER A 81 3.97 -3.85 -2.02
C SER A 81 3.84 -4.75 -0.79
N LEU A 82 4.05 -6.07 -0.91
CA LEU A 82 4.00 -6.97 0.25
C LEU A 82 5.16 -6.70 1.21
N LEU A 83 6.35 -6.42 0.67
CA LEU A 83 7.51 -6.03 1.48
C LEU A 83 7.26 -4.70 2.22
N SER A 84 6.58 -3.73 1.60
CA SER A 84 6.20 -2.48 2.27
C SER A 84 5.26 -2.73 3.44
N PHE A 85 4.26 -3.61 3.30
CA PHE A 85 3.42 -3.98 4.44
C PHE A 85 4.22 -4.67 5.54
N LEU A 86 5.18 -5.52 5.18
CA LEU A 86 6.07 -6.15 6.17
C LEU A 86 6.92 -5.11 6.91
N GLU A 87 7.47 -4.13 6.20
CA GLU A 87 8.23 -3.02 6.79
C GLU A 87 7.38 -2.24 7.79
N ILE A 88 6.15 -1.85 7.39
CA ILE A 88 5.21 -1.12 8.25
C ILE A 88 4.89 -1.93 9.50
N SER A 89 4.54 -3.21 9.37
CA SER A 89 4.25 -4.07 10.53
C SER A 89 5.45 -4.21 11.45
N LEU A 90 6.67 -4.36 10.91
CA LEU A 90 7.89 -4.45 11.72
C LEU A 90 8.19 -3.14 12.45
N ASN A 91 7.97 -1.99 11.80
CA ASN A 91 8.11 -0.68 12.43
C ASN A 91 7.08 -0.48 13.56
N GLY A 92 5.81 -0.88 13.34
CA GLY A 92 4.78 -0.85 14.37
C GLY A 92 5.09 -1.74 15.59
N LEU A 93 5.78 -2.86 15.38
CA LEU A 93 6.29 -3.75 16.43
C LEU A 93 7.63 -3.27 17.06
N GLN A 94 8.11 -2.08 16.72
CA GLN A 94 9.42 -1.55 17.15
C GLN A 94 10.60 -2.48 16.80
N ARG A 95 10.48 -3.27 15.73
CA ARG A 95 11.53 -4.16 15.21
C ARG A 95 12.34 -3.47 14.11
N HIS A 96 12.85 -2.27 14.41
CA HIS A 96 13.47 -1.36 13.43
C HIS A 96 14.65 -1.97 12.67
N LYS A 97 15.46 -2.83 13.30
CA LYS A 97 16.54 -3.53 12.60
C LYS A 97 16.02 -4.38 11.45
N GLN A 98 14.99 -5.20 11.70
CA GLN A 98 14.37 -6.04 10.67
C GLN A 98 13.67 -5.19 9.62
N ALA A 99 12.99 -4.12 10.03
CA ALA A 99 12.36 -3.18 9.09
C ALA A 99 13.39 -2.56 8.14
N ASN A 100 14.57 -2.17 8.65
CA ASN A 100 15.66 -1.64 7.83
C ASN A 100 16.24 -2.68 6.85
N ASP A 101 16.29 -3.96 7.23
CA ASP A 101 16.70 -5.02 6.31
C ASP A 101 15.67 -5.20 5.18
N ILE A 102 14.38 -5.12 5.48
CA ILE A 102 13.31 -5.13 4.47
C ILE A 102 13.39 -3.88 3.57
N ARG A 103 13.65 -2.69 4.13
CA ARG A 103 13.87 -1.45 3.36
C ARG A 103 14.99 -1.61 2.33
N LYS A 104 16.14 -2.15 2.74
CA LYS A 104 17.27 -2.41 1.83
C LYS A 104 16.89 -3.37 0.71
N LYS A 105 16.08 -4.38 1.02
CA LYS A 105 15.57 -5.34 0.04
C LYS A 105 14.62 -4.69 -0.95
N ILE A 106 13.68 -3.87 -0.49
CA ILE A 106 12.78 -3.07 -1.33
C ILE A 106 13.59 -2.20 -2.29
N LEU A 107 14.58 -1.47 -1.78
CA LEU A 107 15.48 -0.63 -2.58
C LEU A 107 16.20 -1.44 -3.64
N SER A 108 16.80 -2.59 -3.27
CA SER A 108 17.49 -3.46 -4.23
C SER A 108 16.58 -3.96 -5.37
N ILE A 109 15.34 -4.36 -5.04
CA ILE A 109 14.35 -4.76 -6.05
C ILE A 109 13.96 -3.57 -6.93
N TRP A 110 13.73 -2.41 -6.30
CA TRP A 110 13.36 -1.18 -6.99
C TRP A 110 14.44 -0.77 -8.00
N GLU A 111 15.70 -0.75 -7.57
CA GLU A 111 16.85 -0.40 -8.41
C GLU A 111 17.03 -1.37 -9.58
N ALA A 112 16.89 -2.67 -9.34
CA ALA A 112 17.09 -3.69 -10.37
C ALA A 112 15.98 -3.71 -11.42
N LYS A 113 14.72 -3.44 -11.03
CA LYS A 113 13.55 -3.67 -11.89
C LYS A 113 12.87 -2.40 -12.41
N TYR A 114 12.94 -1.30 -11.68
CA TYR A 114 12.07 -0.13 -11.93
C TYR A 114 12.84 1.18 -12.14
N LYS A 115 14.03 1.34 -11.56
CA LYS A 115 14.82 2.59 -11.63
C LYS A 115 15.02 3.10 -13.05
N LYS A 116 15.38 2.22 -13.97
CA LYS A 116 15.63 2.59 -15.38
C LYS A 116 14.38 3.23 -16.00
N THR A 117 13.26 2.54 -15.95
CA THR A 117 11.97 3.01 -16.48
C THR A 117 11.53 4.31 -15.79
N PHE A 118 11.70 4.42 -14.47
CA PHE A 118 11.35 5.61 -13.71
C PHE A 118 12.11 6.86 -14.17
N VAL A 119 13.41 6.71 -14.44
CA VAL A 119 14.29 7.79 -14.91
C VAL A 119 14.00 8.14 -16.37
N GLU A 120 13.80 7.14 -17.24
CA GLU A 120 13.55 7.34 -18.67
C GLU A 120 12.20 8.01 -18.96
N GLU A 121 11.16 7.65 -18.21
CA GLU A 121 9.79 8.15 -18.43
C GLU A 121 9.47 9.41 -17.60
N ASN A 122 10.44 9.95 -16.84
CA ASN A 122 10.30 11.14 -15.99
C ASN A 122 9.05 11.06 -15.09
N TYR A 123 8.89 9.93 -14.40
CA TYR A 123 7.69 9.65 -13.62
C TYR A 123 7.41 10.73 -12.56
N PRO A 124 6.13 11.10 -12.35
CA PRO A 124 5.73 12.01 -11.31
C PRO A 124 6.20 11.60 -9.90
N ILE A 125 6.52 12.61 -9.10
CA ILE A 125 7.08 12.51 -7.74
C ILE A 125 6.17 11.76 -6.76
N ASN A 126 4.86 11.78 -6.96
CA ASN A 126 3.92 11.02 -6.13
C ASN A 126 4.04 9.50 -6.36
N LEU A 127 4.51 9.06 -7.53
CA LEU A 127 4.70 7.65 -7.86
C LEU A 127 6.09 7.14 -7.45
N SER A 128 7.01 8.04 -7.08
CA SER A 128 8.36 7.70 -6.63
C SER A 128 8.48 7.57 -5.12
N THR A 129 7.39 7.34 -4.37
CA THR A 129 7.44 7.14 -2.91
C THR A 129 6.93 5.77 -2.48
N TRP A 130 7.38 5.29 -1.33
CA TRP A 130 6.77 4.16 -0.64
C TRP A 130 6.56 4.44 0.84
N THR A 131 5.46 3.92 1.37
CA THR A 131 5.12 4.05 2.79
C THR A 131 6.00 3.13 3.64
N ARG A 132 6.59 3.70 4.68
CA ARG A 132 7.49 2.99 5.61
C ARG A 132 6.92 2.87 7.01
N MET A 133 6.20 3.90 7.45
CA MET A 133 5.69 4.00 8.81
C MET A 133 4.28 4.58 8.81
N ILE A 134 3.46 4.06 9.71
CA ILE A 134 2.09 4.53 9.94
C ILE A 134 1.88 4.62 11.44
N ILE A 135 1.29 5.73 11.87
CA ILE A 135 0.82 5.93 13.24
C ILE A 135 -0.67 6.21 13.18
N VAL A 136 -1.46 5.40 13.87
CA VAL A 136 -2.91 5.54 13.93
C VAL A 136 -3.31 6.02 15.32
N LYS A 137 -4.10 7.09 15.39
CA LYS A 137 -4.70 7.63 16.61
C LYS A 137 -6.23 7.61 16.50
N SER A 138 -6.91 8.12 17.52
CA SER A 138 -8.39 8.07 17.59
C SER A 138 -9.07 8.63 16.34
N ASP A 139 -8.62 9.77 15.87
CA ASP A 139 -9.24 10.57 14.80
C ASP A 139 -8.27 10.91 13.66
N THR A 140 -6.99 10.56 13.80
CA THR A 140 -5.95 10.85 12.80
C THR A 140 -5.13 9.63 12.42
N MET A 141 -4.53 9.68 11.24
CA MET A 141 -3.56 8.71 10.74
C MET A 141 -2.40 9.47 10.11
N LEU A 142 -1.20 9.33 10.68
CA LEU A 142 0.03 9.90 10.14
C LEU A 142 0.77 8.84 9.34
N VAL A 143 1.07 9.15 8.08
CA VAL A 143 1.78 8.26 7.15
C VAL A 143 3.13 8.88 6.80
N GLY A 144 4.21 8.14 7.05
CA GLY A 144 5.57 8.49 6.64
C GLY A 144 6.02 7.65 5.45
N ALA A 145 6.47 8.33 4.41
CA ALA A 145 6.92 7.73 3.16
C ALA A 145 8.31 8.24 2.76
N GLU A 146 9.09 7.38 2.11
CA GLU A 146 10.41 7.71 1.58
C GLU A 146 10.36 7.75 0.05
N TYR A 147 11.19 8.62 -0.54
CA TYR A 147 11.37 8.70 -1.98
C TYR A 147 12.37 7.65 -2.48
N PHE A 148 11.99 6.87 -3.50
CA PHE A 148 12.84 5.87 -4.18
C PHE A 148 14.04 6.51 -4.86
N ILE A 149 13.84 7.71 -5.40
CA ILE A 149 14.91 8.56 -5.89
C ILE A 149 14.75 9.90 -5.19
N PRO A 150 15.76 10.37 -4.44
CA PRO A 150 15.87 11.79 -4.18
C PRO A 150 16.02 12.47 -5.55
N TYR A 151 14.95 13.05 -6.08
CA TYR A 151 14.93 13.65 -7.42
C TYR A 151 14.70 15.16 -7.33
N PRO A 152 15.38 15.98 -8.16
CA PRO A 152 15.05 17.38 -8.33
C PRO A 152 13.68 17.46 -9.00
N ILE A 153 12.71 18.00 -8.28
CA ILE A 153 11.29 18.05 -8.70
C ILE A 153 11.08 18.90 -9.95
N ASN A 154 12.06 19.72 -10.31
CA ASN A 154 12.05 20.59 -11.47
C ASN A 154 13.50 20.94 -11.84
N SER A 155 13.83 21.08 -13.12
CA SER A 155 15.11 21.66 -13.56
C SER A 155 15.31 23.11 -13.05
N ASN A 156 14.24 23.76 -12.61
CA ASN A 156 14.19 25.14 -12.16
C ASN A 156 14.03 25.31 -10.63
N LYS A 157 14.00 24.23 -9.84
CA LYS A 157 14.02 24.30 -8.37
C LYS A 157 15.17 23.47 -7.81
N ASP A 158 16.03 24.14 -7.05
CA ASP A 158 16.99 23.46 -6.18
C ASP A 158 16.25 22.76 -5.04
N GLY A 159 16.50 21.46 -4.85
CA GLY A 159 16.02 20.72 -3.69
C GLY A 159 15.70 19.25 -3.96
N PHE A 160 16.08 18.39 -3.01
CA PHE A 160 15.75 16.98 -2.96
C PHE A 160 14.78 16.73 -1.81
N TYR A 161 13.67 16.01 -2.07
CA TYR A 161 12.80 15.54 -1.00
C TYR A 161 13.24 14.13 -0.61
N TYR A 162 13.50 13.94 0.68
CA TYR A 162 13.98 12.67 1.22
C TYR A 162 12.81 11.88 1.81
N HIS A 163 11.99 12.55 2.62
CA HIS A 163 10.81 11.98 3.26
C HIS A 163 9.59 12.86 3.05
N LYS A 164 8.42 12.22 2.99
CA LYS A 164 7.11 12.87 2.95
C LYS A 164 6.26 12.33 4.08
N PHE A 165 5.57 13.23 4.77
CA PHE A 165 4.59 12.86 5.79
C PHE A 165 3.24 13.44 5.43
N THR A 166 2.19 12.64 5.59
CA THR A 166 0.81 13.10 5.36
C THR A 166 -0.03 12.73 6.57
N LEU A 167 -0.65 13.74 7.17
CA LEU A 167 -1.66 13.55 8.20
C LEU A 167 -3.02 13.42 7.51
N TYR A 168 -3.77 12.39 7.86
CA TYR A 168 -5.12 12.16 7.39
C TYR A 168 -6.10 12.24 8.54
N ASN A 169 -7.30 12.75 8.27
CA ASN A 169 -8.44 12.48 9.12
C ASN A 169 -8.84 11.00 8.95
N ARG A 170 -8.90 10.26 10.05
CA ARG A 170 -9.07 8.81 10.08
C ARG A 170 -10.40 8.35 9.48
N PHE A 171 -11.45 9.14 9.66
CA PHE A 171 -12.82 8.78 9.23
C PHE A 171 -13.07 9.15 7.77
N SER A 172 -12.77 10.38 7.38
CA SER A 172 -12.97 10.86 6.01
C SER A 172 -11.90 10.38 5.04
N LYS A 173 -10.77 9.86 5.55
CA LYS A 173 -9.57 9.49 4.78
C LYS A 173 -9.00 10.63 3.93
N LYS A 174 -9.39 11.88 4.23
CA LYS A 174 -8.88 13.06 3.54
C LYS A 174 -7.58 13.53 4.19
N PRO A 175 -6.55 13.90 3.40
CA PRO A 175 -5.35 14.51 3.93
C PRO A 175 -5.69 15.88 4.51
N THR A 176 -5.11 16.20 5.66
CA THR A 176 -5.33 17.46 6.39
C THR A 176 -4.07 18.31 6.46
N ARG A 177 -2.89 17.69 6.57
CA ARG A 177 -1.59 18.38 6.64
C ARG A 177 -0.52 17.59 5.91
N PHE A 178 0.44 18.30 5.32
CA PHE A 178 1.55 17.72 4.57
C PHE A 178 2.87 18.23 5.10
N PHE A 179 3.85 17.33 5.19
CA PHE A 179 5.21 17.67 5.59
C PHE A 179 6.21 17.04 4.64
N LYS A 180 7.36 17.71 4.48
CA LYS A 180 8.47 17.22 3.67
C LYS A 180 9.79 17.47 4.37
N LEU A 181 10.71 16.52 4.23
CA LEU A 181 12.10 16.67 4.60
C LEU A 181 12.91 16.98 3.35
N GLU A 182 13.61 18.11 3.36
CA GLU A 182 14.49 18.55 2.28
C GLU A 182 15.73 19.25 2.86
N LYS A 183 16.73 19.50 2.02
CA LYS A 183 17.85 20.35 2.40
C LYS A 183 17.39 21.81 2.48
N SER A 184 17.91 22.54 3.47
CA SER A 184 17.70 23.98 3.61
C SER A 184 18.13 24.70 2.33
N SER A 185 17.24 25.52 1.78
CA SER A 185 17.53 26.36 0.61
C SER A 185 18.58 27.44 0.88
N THR A 186 18.85 27.74 2.16
CA THR A 186 19.84 28.77 2.56
C THR A 186 21.23 28.18 2.71
N THR A 187 21.36 27.00 3.32
CA THR A 187 22.68 26.41 3.64
C THR A 187 23.06 25.24 2.74
N ASN A 188 22.10 24.57 2.08
CA ASN A 188 22.27 23.34 1.28
C ASN A 188 22.96 22.15 1.99
N GLN A 189 23.31 22.31 3.27
CA GLN A 189 23.97 21.31 4.10
C GLN A 189 22.99 20.70 5.09
N GLU A 190 22.09 21.51 5.64
CA GLU A 190 21.22 21.08 6.73
C GLU A 190 19.92 20.45 6.23
N TYR A 191 19.50 19.37 6.87
CA TYR A 191 18.21 18.73 6.66
C TYR A 191 17.14 19.41 7.50
N CYS A 192 16.12 19.95 6.84
CA CYS A 192 15.03 20.68 7.46
C CYS A 192 13.69 20.02 7.14
N LEU A 193 12.82 19.97 8.15
CA LEU A 193 11.44 19.53 8.00
C LEU A 193 10.55 20.75 7.85
N TYR A 194 9.70 20.71 6.84
CA TYR A 194 8.77 21.77 6.49
C TYR A 194 7.35 21.27 6.54
N GLU A 195 6.43 22.13 6.97
CA GLU A 195 5.00 21.97 6.74
C GLU A 195 4.60 22.72 5.47
N ILE A 196 3.78 22.10 4.62
CA ILE A 196 3.24 22.69 3.40
C ILE A 196 1.79 23.10 3.67
N ASN A 197 1.47 24.37 3.48
CA ASN A 197 0.10 24.87 3.61
C ASN A 197 -0.73 24.61 2.33
N SER A 198 -2.02 24.95 2.37
CA SER A 198 -2.95 24.78 1.24
C SER A 198 -2.52 25.54 -0.03
N ASP A 199 -1.78 26.63 0.16
CA ASP A 199 -1.34 27.52 -0.92
C ASP A 199 0.02 27.08 -1.52
N GLY A 200 0.60 26.00 -0.98
CA GLY A 200 1.88 25.44 -1.42
C GLY A 200 3.12 26.11 -0.82
N GLU A 201 2.95 27.05 0.10
CA GLU A 201 4.05 27.65 0.84
C GLU A 201 4.57 26.68 1.90
N SER A 202 5.89 26.69 2.12
CA SER A 202 6.58 25.80 3.04
C SER A 202 7.11 26.57 4.24
N LYS A 203 6.70 26.18 5.45
CA LYS A 203 7.21 26.73 6.71
C LYS A 203 8.12 25.73 7.39
N GLN A 204 9.35 26.12 7.70
CA GLN A 204 10.27 25.27 8.46
C GLN A 204 9.73 25.07 9.88
N ILE A 205 9.68 23.82 10.33
CA ILE A 205 9.24 23.43 11.68
C ILE A 205 10.34 22.74 12.49
N LYS A 206 11.38 22.21 11.83
CA LYS A 206 12.55 21.62 12.50
C LYS A 206 13.80 21.64 11.62
N ASN A 207 14.97 21.79 12.24
CA ASN A 207 16.29 21.61 11.64
C ASN A 207 16.97 20.40 12.31
N TYR A 208 17.50 19.47 11.52
CA TYR A 208 18.21 18.27 11.97
C TYR A 208 19.73 18.35 11.81
N GLY A 209 20.26 19.47 11.28
CA GLY A 209 21.67 19.64 11.00
C GLY A 209 22.09 18.89 9.73
N ASP A 210 23.37 18.54 9.63
CA ASP A 210 24.01 17.96 8.44
C ASP A 210 23.76 16.47 8.22
N THR A 211 23.06 15.81 9.15
CA THR A 211 22.80 14.37 9.12
C THR A 211 21.36 14.09 8.74
N LEU A 212 21.15 13.21 7.75
CA LEU A 212 19.81 12.77 7.36
C LEU A 212 19.14 12.05 8.55
N PRO A 213 18.03 12.56 9.12
CA PRO A 213 17.36 11.92 10.24
C PRO A 213 16.76 10.56 9.86
N GLU A 214 16.58 9.68 10.84
CA GLU A 214 15.77 8.49 10.66
C GLU A 214 14.28 8.85 10.72
N MET A 215 13.47 8.22 9.86
CA MET A 215 12.03 8.48 9.78
C MET A 215 11.29 8.29 11.12
N LYS A 216 11.77 7.40 11.99
CA LYS A 216 11.19 7.20 13.33
C LYS A 216 11.30 8.49 14.17
N ASP A 217 12.41 9.21 14.08
CA ASP A 217 12.68 10.41 14.88
C ASP A 217 11.83 11.57 14.37
N GLU A 218 11.63 11.65 13.05
CA GLU A 218 10.72 12.59 12.41
C GLU A 218 9.26 12.31 12.76
N MET A 219 8.82 11.05 12.72
CA MET A 219 7.47 10.65 13.13
C MET A 219 7.23 10.99 14.61
N SER A 220 8.19 10.71 15.49
CA SER A 220 8.13 11.07 16.91
C SER A 220 8.03 12.57 17.13
N PHE A 221 8.83 13.36 16.41
CA PHE A 221 8.72 14.82 16.46
C PHE A 221 7.35 15.30 15.98
N LEU A 222 6.87 14.80 14.84
CA LEU A 222 5.59 15.20 14.26
C LEU A 222 4.42 14.86 15.18
N MET A 223 4.44 13.72 15.88
CA MET A 223 3.43 13.42 16.90
C MET A 223 3.36 14.51 17.98
N GLY A 224 4.51 14.91 18.53
CA GLY A 224 4.57 15.98 19.52
C GLY A 224 4.14 17.34 18.97
N PHE A 225 4.60 17.69 17.76
CA PHE A 225 4.23 18.94 17.09
C PHE A 225 2.73 19.04 16.77
N LEU A 226 2.11 17.91 16.40
CA LEU A 226 0.70 17.79 16.08
C LEU A 226 -0.18 17.59 17.32
N SER A 227 0.43 17.31 18.49
CA SER A 227 -0.26 16.92 19.72
C SER A 227 -1.16 15.67 19.57
N ILE A 228 -0.65 14.63 18.88
CA ILE A 228 -1.38 13.37 18.60
C ILE A 228 -0.74 12.13 19.24
#